data_AF-A0A9Q9SSU2-F1
#
_entry.id   AF-A0A9Q9SSU2-F1
#
_cell.length_a   1.000
_cell.length_b   1.000
_cell.length_c   1.000
_cell.angle_alpha   90.00
_cell.angle_beta   90.00
_cell.angle_gamma   90.00
#
_symmetry.space_group_name_H-M   'P 1'
#
loop_
_entity.id
_entity.type
_entity.pdbx_description
1 polymer ?
#
loop_
_entity_poly.entity_id
_entity_poly.type
_entity_poly.pdbx_seq_one_letter_code
_entity_poly.pdbx_strand_id
1 'polypeptide(L)'
;MDWTINDVAKAITASQAACSNAVVKKLYKKFPGKENEKKRKDLCKQLKSLAFLENSLLHRLVRKEFKRGHSWVDNQIVYQQEGYKCKRLSRNTYQLELAGLTRRKRNKIIVKSNRKLKGQIRLIYNYLSQQFEIHFLVDHGRVESVPRPREIGVDKGYTEAFYDSEGKAHGKGLGVLLTKKSERICAKNRKRGKLWALHRKLEKLDPAKSARILKNNLSRKTENKRYRQNQSEIQAVLGAASKSLLNGESLKLFAEDLTQPIKTKRQAKALSRKLNSWMKGAMRDSLQKWANWTGSVVTEVQPSYTSQIDSRNGTLLGKRTGDNFTGFDGVVLQADHNAAKNVLARGTDKEIFRYSSRTEVQAVLLRRTARFLKGMGLNLLDAVELGWLDSKHQLCSGFQATPHRDVRNVQIAEWQV
;
A
#
# COMPACT_ATOMS: atom_id res chain seq x y z
N MET A 1 -5.77 37.55 -5.69
CA MET A 1 -4.44 37.53 -5.03
C MET A 1 -3.97 36.06 -4.95
N ASP A 2 -2.74 35.76 -5.37
CA ASP A 2 -2.23 34.37 -5.45
C ASP A 2 -2.28 33.68 -4.08
N TRP A 3 -3.03 32.59 -3.99
CA TRP A 3 -3.32 31.93 -2.72
C TRP A 3 -2.09 31.31 -2.06
N THR A 4 -0.98 31.08 -2.77
CA THR A 4 0.25 30.58 -2.14
C THR A 4 0.84 31.62 -1.17
N ILE A 5 0.76 32.91 -1.52
CA ILE A 5 1.11 34.00 -0.60
C ILE A 5 0.12 34.04 0.55
N ASN A 6 -1.18 33.84 0.28
CA ASN A 6 -2.20 33.76 1.33
C ASN A 6 -2.01 32.56 2.26
N ASP A 7 -1.57 31.40 1.77
CA ASP A 7 -1.37 30.21 2.59
C ASP A 7 -0.14 30.35 3.48
N VAL A 8 0.93 30.97 2.97
CA VAL A 8 2.07 31.39 3.79
C VAL A 8 1.64 32.43 4.82
N ALA A 9 0.86 33.44 4.43
CA ALA A 9 0.33 34.44 5.35
C ALA A 9 -0.56 33.81 6.43
N LYS A 10 -1.48 32.92 6.05
CA LYS A 10 -2.33 32.15 6.99
C LYS A 10 -1.50 31.31 7.94
N ALA A 11 -0.45 30.64 7.45
CA ALA A 11 0.44 29.84 8.30
C ALA A 11 1.20 30.73 9.30
N ILE A 12 1.67 31.91 8.87
CA ILE A 12 2.29 32.91 9.74
C ILE A 12 1.27 33.39 10.79
N THR A 13 0.06 33.76 10.39
CA THR A 13 -1.00 34.21 11.29
C THR A 13 -1.40 33.12 12.28
N ALA A 14 -1.50 31.87 11.84
CA ALA A 14 -1.79 30.73 12.71
C ALA A 14 -0.67 30.49 13.75
N SER A 15 0.59 30.58 13.33
CA SER A 15 1.75 30.49 14.24
C SER A 15 1.77 31.65 15.25
N GLN A 16 1.47 32.87 14.80
CA GLN A 16 1.35 34.04 15.68
C GLN A 16 0.22 33.87 16.70
N ALA A 17 -0.97 33.40 16.27
CA ALA A 17 -2.09 33.14 17.16
C ALA A 17 -1.77 32.05 18.20
N ALA A 18 -1.10 30.96 17.78
CA ALA A 18 -0.65 29.91 18.69
C ALA A 18 0.35 30.43 19.73
N CYS A 19 1.32 31.25 19.30
CA CYS A 19 2.26 31.93 20.19
C CYS A 19 1.53 32.82 21.21
N SER A 20 0.62 33.68 20.76
CA SER A 20 -0.13 34.56 21.66
C SER A 20 -0.92 33.76 22.70
N ASN A 21 -1.57 32.67 22.31
CA ASN A 21 -2.27 31.78 23.25
C ASN A 21 -1.33 31.16 24.29
N ALA A 22 -0.13 30.72 23.89
CA ALA A 22 0.87 30.18 24.82
C ALA A 22 1.39 31.26 25.79
N VAL A 23 1.65 32.47 25.30
CA VAL A 23 2.06 33.62 26.12
C VAL A 23 0.97 33.99 27.12
N VAL A 24 -0.29 34.08 26.69
CA VAL A 24 -1.43 34.36 27.58
C VAL A 24 -1.50 33.32 28.71
N LYS A 25 -1.41 32.02 28.40
CA LYS A 25 -1.37 30.97 29.45
C LYS A 25 -0.23 31.20 30.46
N LYS A 26 0.96 31.59 30.00
CA LYS A 26 2.10 31.91 30.88
C LYS A 26 1.88 33.16 31.72
N LEU A 27 1.21 34.18 31.18
CA LEU A 27 0.84 35.38 31.94
C LEU A 27 -0.14 35.06 33.07
N TYR A 28 -1.17 34.25 32.79
CA TYR A 28 -2.14 33.82 33.80
C TYR A 28 -1.49 32.95 34.90
N LYS A 29 -0.51 32.10 34.54
CA LYS A 29 0.26 31.33 35.52
C LYS A 29 1.20 32.21 36.35
N LYS A 30 1.83 33.24 35.75
CA LYS A 30 2.79 34.12 36.42
C LYS A 30 2.13 35.14 37.35
N PHE A 31 0.92 35.57 37.02
CA PHE A 31 0.15 36.55 37.80
C PHE A 31 -1.20 35.94 38.19
N PRO A 32 -1.28 35.07 39.20
CA PRO A 32 -2.54 34.49 39.69
C PRO A 32 -3.38 35.53 40.48
N GLY A 33 -4.59 35.17 40.89
CA GLY A 33 -5.44 36.00 41.76
C GLY A 33 -6.26 37.08 41.03
N LYS A 34 -7.17 37.74 41.77
CA LYS A 34 -8.05 38.81 41.26
C LYS A 34 -7.35 40.17 41.26
N GLU A 35 -6.46 40.40 42.21
CA GLU A 35 -5.62 41.59 42.35
C GLU A 35 -4.76 41.88 41.11
N ASN A 36 -4.39 40.83 40.36
CA ASN A 36 -3.60 40.94 39.14
C ASN A 36 -4.43 41.04 37.84
N GLU A 37 -5.76 41.11 37.92
CA GLU A 37 -6.63 41.07 36.74
C GLU A 37 -6.39 42.23 35.79
N LYS A 38 -6.29 43.46 36.33
CA LYS A 38 -6.00 44.68 35.53
C LYS A 38 -4.68 44.54 34.78
N LYS A 39 -3.64 44.04 35.46
CA LYS A 39 -2.30 43.79 34.88
C LYS A 39 -2.34 42.74 33.77
N ARG A 40 -3.08 41.64 33.94
CA ARG A 40 -3.25 40.62 32.88
C ARG A 40 -3.96 41.20 31.66
N LYS A 41 -5.04 41.96 31.86
CA LYS A 41 -5.80 42.61 30.77
C LYS A 41 -4.90 43.56 29.96
N ASP A 42 -4.10 44.36 30.65
CA ASP A 42 -3.20 45.32 30.00
C ASP A 42 -2.08 44.63 29.20
N LEU A 43 -1.45 43.60 29.78
CA LEU A 43 -0.44 42.79 29.09
C LEU A 43 -1.03 42.02 27.88
N CYS A 44 -2.26 41.52 27.98
CA CYS A 44 -2.95 40.88 26.86
C CYS A 44 -3.32 41.90 25.76
N LYS A 45 -3.63 43.14 26.13
CA LYS A 45 -3.87 44.24 25.17
C LYS A 45 -2.59 44.61 24.43
N GLN A 46 -1.47 44.75 25.14
CA GLN A 46 -0.15 45.01 24.53
C GLN A 46 0.29 43.89 23.59
N LEU A 47 -0.03 42.63 23.90
CA LEU A 47 0.28 41.46 23.07
C LEU A 47 -0.43 41.46 21.70
N LYS A 48 -1.54 42.19 21.55
CA LYS A 48 -2.30 42.27 20.28
C LYS A 48 -1.71 43.24 19.27
N SER A 49 -0.79 44.12 19.67
CA SER A 49 -0.15 45.11 18.81
C SER A 49 1.38 45.03 18.92
N LEU A 50 2.11 45.88 18.20
CA LEU A 50 3.57 45.94 18.31
C LEU A 50 4.08 46.45 19.66
N ALA A 51 3.19 46.91 20.55
CA ALA A 51 3.54 47.41 21.88
C ALA A 51 4.23 46.36 22.78
N PHE A 52 4.06 45.06 22.49
CA PHE A 52 4.77 44.02 23.24
C PHE A 52 6.30 44.08 23.09
N LEU A 53 6.82 44.71 22.03
CA LEU A 53 8.27 44.84 21.78
C LEU A 53 8.94 45.73 22.82
N GLU A 54 8.25 46.78 23.27
CA GLU A 54 8.72 47.71 24.30
C GLU A 54 8.63 47.12 25.72
N ASN A 55 7.83 46.06 25.90
CA ASN A 55 7.68 45.38 27.17
C ASN A 55 8.66 44.20 27.28
N SER A 56 9.70 44.35 28.09
CA SER A 56 10.77 43.35 28.26
C SER A 56 10.26 41.93 28.60
N LEU A 57 9.20 41.83 29.40
CA LEU A 57 8.58 40.57 29.76
C LEU A 57 7.86 39.93 28.56
N LEU A 58 6.99 40.69 27.88
CA LEU A 58 6.24 40.18 26.73
C LEU A 58 7.16 39.85 25.57
N HIS A 59 8.12 40.72 25.25
CA HIS A 59 9.12 40.48 24.23
C HIS A 59 9.88 39.16 24.48
N ARG A 60 10.30 38.91 25.73
CA ARG A 60 10.97 37.65 26.10
C ARG A 60 10.04 36.44 25.94
N LEU A 61 8.78 36.55 26.35
CA LEU A 61 7.82 35.45 26.26
C LEU A 61 7.47 35.12 24.81
N VAL A 62 7.18 36.13 23.98
CA VAL A 62 6.93 35.96 22.54
C VAL A 62 8.13 35.31 21.87
N ARG A 63 9.36 35.76 22.15
CA ARG A 63 10.58 35.17 21.56
C ARG A 63 10.75 33.69 21.90
N LYS A 64 10.35 33.24 23.09
CA LYS A 64 10.44 31.84 23.52
C LYS A 64 9.34 30.96 22.90
N GLU A 65 8.12 31.49 22.82
CA GLU A 65 6.95 30.73 22.35
C GLU A 65 6.79 30.77 20.82
N PHE A 66 7.31 31.79 20.14
CA PHE A 66 7.15 31.93 18.70
C PHE A 66 8.01 30.90 17.95
N LYS A 67 7.40 29.77 17.61
CA LYS A 67 7.99 28.74 16.77
C LYS A 67 7.75 29.11 15.30
N ARG A 68 8.78 29.70 14.68
CA ARG A 68 8.79 29.98 13.24
C ARG A 68 8.72 28.66 12.46
N GLY A 69 7.87 28.61 11.44
CA GLY A 69 7.90 27.52 10.48
C GLY A 69 9.16 27.65 9.62
N HIS A 70 9.96 26.58 9.55
CA HIS A 70 11.07 26.48 8.62
C HIS A 70 10.70 25.54 7.49
N SER A 71 10.88 25.96 6.24
CA SER A 71 10.80 25.09 5.08
C SER A 71 12.20 24.89 4.52
N TRP A 72 12.61 23.64 4.38
CA TRP A 72 13.83 23.25 3.68
C TRP A 72 13.56 22.91 2.22
N VAL A 73 12.33 23.17 1.74
CA VAL A 73 11.96 22.88 0.36
C VAL A 73 12.44 24.01 -0.53
N ASP A 74 13.45 23.71 -1.33
CA ASP A 74 14.09 24.63 -2.28
C ASP A 74 13.78 24.30 -3.75
N ASN A 75 13.10 23.18 -3.99
CA ASN A 75 12.95 22.60 -5.32
C ASN A 75 11.53 22.68 -5.88
N GLN A 76 10.62 23.41 -5.24
CA GLN A 76 9.25 23.50 -5.73
C GLN A 76 8.64 24.89 -5.55
N ILE A 77 7.73 25.23 -6.45
CA ILE A 77 6.86 26.40 -6.36
C ILE A 77 5.42 25.94 -6.57
N VAL A 78 4.52 26.40 -5.72
CA VAL A 78 3.09 26.15 -5.84
C VAL A 78 2.44 27.38 -6.44
N TYR A 79 1.74 27.21 -7.56
CA TYR A 79 0.98 28.27 -8.21
C TYR A 79 -0.51 27.99 -8.12
N GLN A 80 -1.28 29.03 -7.84
CA GLN A 80 -2.73 29.00 -7.94
C GLN A 80 -3.15 29.55 -9.30
N GLN A 81 -4.45 29.49 -9.60
CA GLN A 81 -4.95 29.83 -10.95
C GLN A 81 -4.58 31.24 -11.42
N GLU A 82 -4.35 32.19 -10.52
CA GLU A 82 -3.87 33.55 -10.86
C GLU A 82 -2.36 33.60 -11.18
N GLY A 83 -1.59 32.73 -10.53
CA GLY A 83 -0.14 32.62 -10.65
C GLY A 83 0.31 32.05 -12.00
N TYR A 84 -0.60 31.48 -12.79
CA TYR A 84 -0.30 31.01 -14.14
C TYR A 84 -1.45 31.21 -15.14
N LYS A 85 -1.11 31.24 -16.44
CA LYS A 85 -2.10 31.06 -17.52
C LYS A 85 -1.79 29.76 -18.27
N CYS A 86 -2.83 29.06 -18.72
CA CYS A 86 -2.70 27.81 -19.46
C CYS A 86 -3.42 27.90 -20.80
N LYS A 87 -2.64 27.94 -21.89
CA LYS A 87 -3.13 27.98 -23.28
C LYS A 87 -2.90 26.63 -23.93
N ARG A 88 -3.93 26.06 -24.57
CA ARG A 88 -3.79 24.83 -25.36
C ARG A 88 -3.09 25.17 -26.67
N LEU A 89 -2.05 24.40 -27.02
CA LEU A 89 -1.37 24.50 -28.32
C LEU A 89 -1.81 23.39 -29.27
N SER A 90 -1.98 22.17 -28.77
CA SER A 90 -2.49 21.03 -29.54
C SER A 90 -3.27 20.05 -28.65
N ARG A 91 -3.65 18.87 -29.17
CA ARG A 91 -4.47 17.89 -28.44
C ARG A 91 -3.92 17.59 -27.03
N ASN A 92 -2.61 17.34 -26.92
CA ASN A 92 -1.95 16.96 -25.68
C ASN A 92 -0.79 17.90 -25.29
N THR A 93 -0.77 19.12 -25.81
CA THR A 93 0.31 20.09 -25.56
C THR A 93 -0.28 21.42 -25.12
N TYR A 94 0.25 21.95 -24.01
CA TYR A 94 -0.18 23.21 -23.41
C TYR A 94 1.02 24.12 -23.17
N GLN A 95 0.82 25.42 -23.35
CA GLN A 95 1.75 26.46 -22.92
C GLN A 95 1.29 26.99 -21.57
N LEU A 96 2.19 26.98 -20.58
CA LEU A 96 2.00 27.61 -19.29
C LEU A 96 2.80 28.90 -19.22
N GLU A 97 2.14 29.96 -18.78
CA GLU A 97 2.75 31.26 -18.49
C GLU A 97 2.75 31.49 -16.99
N LEU A 98 3.86 31.14 -16.35
CA LEU A 98 4.05 31.17 -14.91
C LEU A 98 4.53 32.55 -14.47
N ALA A 99 4.01 33.07 -13.36
CA ALA A 99 4.57 34.23 -12.71
C ALA A 99 6.05 33.99 -12.34
N GLY A 100 6.88 35.01 -12.49
CA GLY A 100 8.30 34.96 -12.15
C GLY A 100 8.69 36.10 -11.21
N LEU A 101 9.99 36.25 -10.99
CA LEU A 101 10.55 37.32 -10.15
C LEU A 101 10.28 38.72 -10.71
N THR A 102 10.32 38.86 -12.03
CA THR A 102 10.14 40.15 -12.69
C THR A 102 8.65 40.46 -12.86
N ARG A 103 8.20 41.58 -12.29
CA ARG A 103 6.81 42.03 -12.38
C ARG A 103 6.36 42.11 -13.84
N ARG A 104 5.14 41.65 -14.14
CA ARG A 104 4.52 41.62 -15.48
C ARG A 104 5.22 40.74 -16.54
N LYS A 105 6.36 40.11 -16.26
CA LYS A 105 7.03 39.18 -17.18
C LYS A 105 6.84 37.74 -16.71
N ARG A 106 6.10 36.95 -17.48
CA ARG A 106 5.81 35.53 -17.16
C ARG A 106 6.75 34.60 -17.90
N ASN A 107 7.19 33.54 -17.23
CA ASN A 107 7.99 32.47 -17.81
C ASN A 107 7.10 31.55 -18.63
N LYS A 108 7.46 31.28 -19.88
CA LYS A 108 6.69 30.42 -20.79
C LYS A 108 7.33 29.05 -20.85
N ILE A 109 6.54 28.01 -20.58
CA ILE A 109 6.98 26.62 -20.70
C ILE A 109 5.95 25.81 -21.47
N ILE A 110 6.42 24.84 -22.25
CA ILE A 110 5.56 23.91 -23.01
C ILE A 110 5.52 22.59 -22.25
N VAL A 111 4.31 22.09 -22.02
CA VAL A 111 4.08 20.83 -21.32
C VAL A 111 3.19 19.90 -22.11
N LYS A 112 3.57 18.62 -22.13
CA LYS A 112 2.74 17.54 -22.65
C LYS A 112 1.85 17.02 -21.55
N SER A 113 0.54 17.07 -21.75
CA SER A 113 -0.46 16.53 -20.83
C SER A 113 -1.67 16.09 -21.61
N ASN A 114 -2.25 14.95 -21.26
CA ASN A 114 -3.54 14.51 -21.79
C ASN A 114 -4.73 15.28 -21.20
N ARG A 115 -4.48 16.15 -20.22
CA ARG A 115 -5.51 16.94 -19.52
C ARG A 115 -5.10 18.40 -19.40
N LYS A 116 -6.08 19.30 -19.48
CA LYS A 116 -5.84 20.73 -19.27
C LYS A 116 -5.50 20.97 -17.81
N LEU A 117 -4.35 21.60 -17.57
CA LEU A 117 -3.94 22.00 -16.23
C LEU A 117 -4.89 23.09 -15.72
N LYS A 118 -5.47 22.86 -14.54
CA LYS A 118 -6.41 23.75 -13.87
C LYS A 118 -6.20 23.68 -12.35
N GLY A 119 -6.63 24.71 -11.65
CA GLY A 119 -6.56 24.77 -10.20
C GLY A 119 -5.14 24.97 -9.69
N GLN A 120 -4.82 24.40 -8.54
CA GLN A 120 -3.48 24.48 -7.96
C GLN A 120 -2.52 23.57 -8.72
N ILE A 121 -1.41 24.14 -9.19
CA ILE A 121 -0.31 23.40 -9.81
C ILE A 121 0.93 23.53 -8.95
N ARG A 122 1.80 22.53 -9.01
CA ARG A 122 3.11 22.53 -8.36
C ARG A 122 4.18 22.27 -9.39
N LEU A 123 5.06 23.24 -9.57
CA LEU A 123 6.28 23.11 -10.37
C LEU A 123 7.38 22.55 -9.46
N ILE A 124 7.91 21.37 -9.77
CA ILE A 124 8.94 20.71 -8.97
C ILE A 124 10.17 20.50 -9.85
N TYR A 125 11.34 20.89 -9.37
CA TYR A 125 12.61 20.46 -9.94
C TYR A 125 13.03 19.12 -9.33
N ASN A 126 13.01 18.08 -10.15
CA ASN A 126 13.43 16.76 -9.74
C ASN A 126 14.94 16.62 -9.94
N TYR A 127 15.71 16.72 -8.85
CA TYR A 127 17.17 16.60 -8.87
C TYR A 127 17.68 15.27 -9.44
N LEU A 128 16.87 14.20 -9.38
CA LEU A 128 17.26 12.88 -9.85
C LEU A 128 17.12 12.72 -11.37
N SER A 129 16.08 13.28 -11.96
CA SER A 129 15.86 13.28 -13.42
C SER A 129 16.44 14.53 -14.10
N GLN A 130 16.81 15.55 -13.32
CA GLN A 130 17.24 16.88 -13.80
C GLN A 130 16.18 17.51 -14.71
N GLN A 131 14.92 17.40 -14.32
CA GLN A 131 13.78 17.87 -15.09
C GLN A 131 12.77 18.58 -14.19
N PHE A 132 12.04 19.51 -14.78
CA PHE A 132 10.87 20.11 -14.15
C PHE A 132 9.64 19.23 -14.36
N GLU A 133 8.92 18.98 -13.29
CA GLU A 133 7.65 18.26 -13.28
C GLU A 133 6.54 19.23 -12.88
N ILE A 134 5.35 19.05 -13.46
CA ILE A 134 4.17 19.81 -13.07
C ILE A 134 3.12 18.85 -12.56
N HIS A 135 2.85 18.98 -11.27
CA HIS A 135 1.86 18.18 -10.56
C HIS A 135 0.61 19.02 -10.40
N PHE A 136 -0.54 18.47 -10.71
CA PHE A 136 -1.83 19.13 -10.51
C PHE A 136 -2.88 18.08 -10.17
N LEU A 137 -3.86 18.49 -9.38
CA LEU A 137 -4.97 17.62 -9.06
C LEU A 137 -5.91 17.54 -10.25
N VAL A 138 -6.44 16.34 -10.48
CA VAL A 138 -7.50 16.15 -11.44
C VAL A 138 -8.71 15.61 -10.73
N ASP A 139 -9.82 16.32 -10.87
CA ASP A 139 -11.12 15.79 -10.52
C ASP A 139 -11.53 14.77 -11.58
N HIS A 140 -11.80 13.55 -11.12
CA HIS A 140 -12.21 12.43 -11.96
C HIS A 140 -13.74 12.29 -12.03
N GLY A 141 -14.49 13.20 -11.40
CA GLY A 141 -15.93 13.13 -11.29
C GLY A 141 -16.39 12.20 -10.16
N ARG A 142 -17.70 12.23 -9.88
CA ARG A 142 -18.35 11.25 -9.02
C ARG A 142 -18.77 10.07 -9.88
N VAL A 143 -18.45 8.86 -9.43
CA VAL A 143 -18.96 7.64 -10.05
C VAL A 143 -20.09 7.13 -9.17
N GLU A 144 -21.27 6.96 -9.74
CA GLU A 144 -22.40 6.40 -9.01
C GLU A 144 -22.13 4.92 -8.73
N SER A 145 -22.29 4.54 -7.46
CA SER A 145 -22.22 3.14 -7.06
C SER A 145 -23.53 2.45 -7.42
N VAL A 146 -23.43 1.28 -8.04
CA VAL A 146 -24.60 0.44 -8.28
C VAL A 146 -25.09 -0.13 -6.93
N PRO A 147 -26.41 -0.17 -6.64
CA PRO A 147 -26.93 -0.63 -5.33
C PRO A 147 -26.57 -2.08 -4.99
N ARG A 148 -26.43 -2.93 -6.01
CA ARG A 148 -26.02 -4.33 -5.89
C ARG A 148 -24.95 -4.64 -6.93
N PRO A 149 -23.71 -4.21 -6.69
CA PRO A 149 -22.62 -4.47 -7.62
C PRO A 149 -22.32 -5.97 -7.65
N ARG A 150 -21.93 -6.47 -8.82
CA ARG A 150 -21.49 -7.85 -8.99
C ARG A 150 -20.29 -8.12 -8.10
N GLU A 151 -20.30 -9.25 -7.39
CA GLU A 151 -19.23 -9.66 -6.49
C GLU A 151 -18.20 -10.52 -7.22
N ILE A 152 -16.92 -10.18 -7.10
CA ILE A 152 -15.81 -10.95 -7.69
C ILE A 152 -14.74 -11.19 -6.64
N GLY A 153 -14.30 -12.45 -6.51
CA GLY A 153 -13.11 -12.80 -5.73
C GLY A 153 -11.87 -12.75 -6.60
N VAL A 154 -10.77 -12.23 -6.04
CA VAL A 154 -9.53 -12.01 -6.78
C VAL A 154 -8.37 -12.61 -6.01
N ASP A 155 -7.75 -13.64 -6.60
CA ASP A 155 -6.47 -14.15 -6.17
C ASP A 155 -5.32 -13.30 -6.72
N LYS A 156 -4.29 -13.06 -5.89
CA LYS A 156 -3.14 -12.20 -6.23
C LYS A 156 -1.95 -13.07 -6.65
N GLY A 157 -1.81 -13.29 -7.95
CA GLY A 157 -0.74 -14.11 -8.53
C GLY A 157 0.51 -13.32 -8.94
N TYR A 158 1.68 -13.96 -8.93
CA TYR A 158 2.93 -13.36 -9.42
C TYR A 158 3.09 -13.46 -10.95
N THR A 159 2.53 -14.52 -11.55
CA THR A 159 2.64 -14.76 -12.99
C THR A 159 1.75 -13.80 -13.76
N GLU A 160 0.49 -13.68 -13.32
CA GLU A 160 -0.57 -12.99 -14.03
C GLU A 160 -1.17 -11.82 -13.25
N ALA A 161 -0.55 -11.33 -12.16
CA ALA A 161 -1.01 -10.27 -11.25
C ALA A 161 -2.33 -10.55 -10.50
N PHE A 162 -3.42 -10.80 -11.22
CA PHE A 162 -4.72 -11.12 -10.67
C PHE A 162 -5.37 -12.28 -11.42
N TYR A 163 -6.04 -13.16 -10.69
CA TYR A 163 -6.90 -14.20 -11.23
C TYR A 163 -8.27 -14.06 -10.58
N ASP A 164 -9.33 -13.96 -11.36
CA ASP A 164 -10.68 -13.74 -10.84
C ASP A 164 -11.49 -15.04 -10.68
N SER A 165 -12.58 -14.95 -9.92
CA SER A 165 -13.49 -16.07 -9.65
C SER A 165 -14.26 -16.54 -10.89
N GLU A 166 -14.20 -15.80 -12.00
CA GLU A 166 -14.84 -16.14 -13.28
C GLU A 166 -13.91 -16.93 -14.21
N GLY A 167 -12.65 -17.11 -13.82
CA GLY A 167 -11.70 -17.89 -14.61
C GLY A 167 -10.77 -17.04 -15.48
N LYS A 168 -10.74 -15.72 -15.29
CA LYS A 168 -9.95 -14.81 -16.12
C LYS A 168 -8.72 -14.31 -15.37
N ALA A 169 -7.61 -14.31 -16.10
CA ALA A 169 -6.33 -13.84 -15.60
C ALA A 169 -5.95 -12.49 -16.22
N HIS A 170 -5.44 -11.58 -15.38
CA HIS A 170 -5.26 -10.16 -15.72
C HIS A 170 -3.87 -9.65 -15.37
N GLY A 171 -3.00 -9.48 -16.36
CA GLY A 171 -1.61 -9.08 -16.13
C GLY A 171 -0.59 -10.12 -16.59
N LYS A 172 -0.98 -10.95 -17.56
CA LYS A 172 -0.09 -11.86 -18.31
C LYS A 172 1.21 -11.15 -18.67
N GLY A 173 2.33 -11.65 -18.16
CA GLY A 173 3.67 -11.07 -18.39
C GLY A 173 4.32 -10.45 -17.14
N LEU A 174 3.59 -10.27 -16.04
CA LEU A 174 4.19 -9.83 -14.76
C LEU A 174 5.29 -10.79 -14.31
N GLY A 175 5.04 -12.11 -14.39
CA GLY A 175 6.00 -13.13 -13.98
C GLY A 175 7.30 -13.09 -14.77
N VAL A 176 7.21 -12.90 -16.09
CA VAL A 176 8.36 -12.79 -17.00
C VAL A 176 9.20 -11.56 -16.64
N LEU A 177 8.53 -10.41 -16.46
CA LEU A 177 9.18 -9.15 -16.06
C LEU A 177 9.93 -9.29 -14.73
N LEU A 178 9.29 -9.89 -13.73
CA LEU A 178 9.88 -10.09 -12.41
C LEU A 178 11.03 -11.09 -12.43
N THR A 179 10.94 -12.13 -13.25
CA THR A 179 12.00 -13.14 -13.41
C THR A 179 13.23 -12.53 -14.04
N LYS A 180 13.09 -11.84 -15.19
CA LYS A 180 14.18 -11.11 -15.86
C LYS A 180 14.88 -10.13 -14.92
N LYS A 181 14.11 -9.37 -14.13
CA LYS A 181 14.64 -8.45 -13.12
C LYS A 181 15.43 -9.19 -12.05
N SER A 182 14.85 -10.25 -11.47
CA SER A 182 15.43 -11.00 -10.36
C SER A 182 16.74 -11.67 -10.74
N GLU A 183 16.81 -12.29 -11.93
CA GLU A 183 18.01 -12.95 -12.46
C GLU A 183 19.13 -11.94 -12.70
N ARG A 184 18.83 -10.82 -13.36
CA ARG A 184 19.78 -9.74 -13.60
C ARG A 184 20.38 -9.20 -12.31
N ILE A 185 19.56 -8.93 -11.29
CA ILE A 185 20.02 -8.44 -9.99
C ILE A 185 20.91 -9.49 -9.32
N CYS A 186 20.53 -10.77 -9.39
CA CYS A 186 21.32 -11.87 -8.84
C CYS A 186 22.71 -11.96 -9.48
N ALA A 187 22.76 -12.04 -10.81
CA ALA A 187 24.00 -12.15 -11.56
C ALA A 187 24.93 -10.97 -11.28
N LYS A 188 24.38 -9.75 -11.23
CA LYS A 188 25.14 -8.54 -10.93
C LYS A 188 25.68 -8.52 -9.50
N ASN A 189 24.85 -8.87 -8.50
CA ASN A 189 25.26 -8.84 -7.09
C ASN A 189 26.31 -9.90 -6.76
N ARG A 190 26.27 -11.07 -7.41
CA ARG A 190 27.36 -12.07 -7.32
C ARG A 190 28.70 -11.48 -7.77
N LYS A 191 28.74 -10.79 -8.92
CA LYS A 191 29.94 -10.13 -9.44
C LYS A 191 30.40 -8.98 -8.52
N ARG A 192 29.48 -8.18 -7.98
CA ARG A 192 29.79 -7.08 -7.04
C ARG A 192 30.31 -7.57 -5.70
N GLY A 193 29.88 -8.75 -5.22
CA GLY A 193 30.42 -9.35 -4.00
C GLY A 193 31.94 -9.54 -4.07
N LYS A 194 32.44 -10.03 -5.23
CA LYS A 194 33.89 -10.16 -5.48
C LYS A 194 34.62 -8.82 -5.44
N LEU A 195 34.01 -7.78 -6.03
CA LEU A 195 34.57 -6.42 -6.02
C LEU A 195 34.58 -5.79 -4.64
N TRP A 196 33.57 -6.06 -3.80
CA TRP A 196 33.56 -5.63 -2.40
C TRP A 196 34.69 -6.28 -1.59
N ALA A 197 34.94 -7.58 -1.78
CA ALA A 197 36.07 -8.26 -1.14
C ALA A 197 37.41 -7.65 -1.57
N LEU A 198 37.58 -7.38 -2.87
CA LEU A 198 38.78 -6.75 -3.40
C LEU A 198 38.98 -5.32 -2.87
N HIS A 199 37.92 -4.51 -2.84
CA HIS A 199 37.94 -3.16 -2.29
C HIS A 199 38.41 -3.13 -0.83
N ARG A 200 37.86 -4.00 0.03
CA ARG A 200 38.27 -4.10 1.45
C ARG A 200 39.73 -4.53 1.62
N LYS A 201 40.23 -5.43 0.77
CA LYS A 201 41.65 -5.82 0.80
C LYS A 201 42.57 -4.67 0.39
N LEU A 202 42.20 -3.93 -0.66
CA LEU A 202 43.01 -2.84 -1.21
C LEU A 202 42.93 -1.56 -0.38
N GLU A 203 41.96 -1.41 0.52
CA GLU A 203 41.84 -0.22 1.36
C GLU A 203 43.11 0.09 2.15
N LYS A 204 43.84 -0.94 2.60
CA LYS A 204 45.13 -0.79 3.30
C LYS A 204 46.36 -0.89 2.38
N LEU A 205 46.26 -1.61 1.26
CA LEU A 205 47.40 -1.92 0.38
C LEU A 205 47.57 -0.93 -0.77
N ASP A 206 46.47 -0.45 -1.35
CA ASP A 206 46.44 0.50 -2.47
C ASP A 206 45.14 1.33 -2.38
N PRO A 207 45.14 2.39 -1.54
CA PRO A 207 43.96 3.22 -1.32
C PRO A 207 43.44 3.87 -2.60
N ALA A 208 44.33 4.24 -3.54
CA ALA A 208 43.96 4.89 -4.79
C ALA A 208 43.16 3.95 -5.70
N LYS A 209 43.60 2.69 -5.86
CA LYS A 209 42.84 1.68 -6.60
C LYS A 209 41.55 1.28 -5.89
N SER A 210 41.58 1.20 -4.57
CA SER A 210 40.39 0.94 -3.75
C SER A 210 39.29 2.00 -3.98
N ALA A 211 39.66 3.29 -3.94
CA ALA A 211 38.76 4.40 -4.20
C ALA A 211 38.18 4.38 -5.63
N ARG A 212 39.00 4.03 -6.63
CA ARG A 212 38.54 3.87 -8.03
C ARG A 212 37.50 2.76 -8.17
N ILE A 213 37.71 1.60 -7.55
CA ILE A 213 36.74 0.48 -7.56
C ILE A 213 35.43 0.91 -6.91
N LEU A 214 35.51 1.62 -5.78
CA LEU A 214 34.33 2.10 -5.07
C LEU A 214 33.50 3.06 -5.93
N LYS A 215 34.14 4.07 -6.52
CA LYS A 215 33.50 5.11 -7.33
C LYS A 215 32.92 4.56 -8.64
N ASN A 216 33.69 3.74 -9.36
CA ASN A 216 33.33 3.35 -10.73
C ASN A 216 32.50 2.06 -10.79
N ASN A 217 32.77 1.09 -9.91
CA ASN A 217 32.17 -0.26 -10.02
C ASN A 217 31.13 -0.54 -8.93
N LEU A 218 31.32 0.04 -7.73
CA LEU A 218 30.45 -0.16 -6.57
C LEU A 218 29.44 0.97 -6.33
N SER A 219 29.41 2.01 -7.17
CA SER A 219 28.34 3.01 -7.12
C SER A 219 26.96 2.40 -7.42
N ARG A 220 25.90 3.07 -6.93
CA ARG A 220 24.49 2.67 -7.12
C ARG A 220 23.75 3.52 -8.16
N LYS A 221 24.38 4.53 -8.78
CA LYS A 221 23.71 5.48 -9.70
C LYS A 221 22.93 4.78 -10.82
N THR A 222 23.60 3.93 -11.59
CA THR A 222 22.98 3.17 -12.70
C THR A 222 21.96 2.15 -12.21
N GLU A 223 22.20 1.54 -11.04
CA GLU A 223 21.28 0.58 -10.45
C GLU A 223 19.98 1.24 -9.99
N ASN A 224 20.07 2.40 -9.34
CA ASN A 224 18.91 3.19 -8.92
C ASN A 224 18.10 3.66 -10.13
N LYS A 225 18.75 4.11 -11.21
CA LYS A 225 18.06 4.45 -12.46
C LYS A 225 17.27 3.26 -13.01
N ARG A 226 17.92 2.10 -13.13
CA ARG A 226 17.25 0.87 -13.59
C ARG A 226 16.15 0.44 -12.63
N TYR A 227 16.37 0.51 -11.32
CA TYR A 227 15.39 0.13 -10.31
C TYR A 227 14.07 0.91 -10.51
N ARG A 228 14.16 2.22 -10.72
CA ARG A 228 13.00 3.08 -11.03
C ARG A 228 12.31 2.68 -12.35
N GLN A 229 13.08 2.40 -13.41
CA GLN A 229 12.51 1.90 -14.66
C GLN A 229 11.72 0.61 -14.44
N ASN A 230 12.29 -0.36 -13.71
CA ASN A 230 11.58 -1.61 -13.37
C ASN A 230 10.33 -1.35 -12.54
N GLN A 231 10.36 -0.39 -11.59
CA GLN A 231 9.16 -0.04 -10.80
C GLN A 231 8.06 0.54 -11.69
N SER A 232 8.43 1.43 -12.62
CA SER A 232 7.49 2.01 -13.59
C SER A 232 6.88 0.95 -14.50
N GLU A 233 7.70 0.03 -15.04
CA GLU A 233 7.23 -1.09 -15.86
C GLU A 233 6.27 -2.00 -15.09
N ILE A 234 6.60 -2.35 -13.84
CA ILE A 234 5.72 -3.14 -12.98
C ILE A 234 4.40 -2.40 -12.73
N GLN A 235 4.45 -1.11 -12.38
CA GLN A 235 3.26 -0.31 -12.13
C GLN A 235 2.37 -0.19 -13.38
N ALA A 236 2.97 -0.13 -14.57
CA ALA A 236 2.23 -0.12 -15.83
C ALA A 236 1.49 -1.45 -16.05
N VAL A 237 2.15 -2.59 -15.83
CA VAL A 237 1.52 -3.92 -15.93
C VAL A 237 0.40 -4.08 -14.92
N LEU A 238 0.64 -3.73 -13.65
CA LEU A 238 -0.38 -3.78 -12.59
C LEU A 238 -1.56 -2.83 -12.90
N GLY A 239 -1.27 -1.64 -13.42
CA GLY A 239 -2.30 -0.69 -13.82
C GLY A 239 -3.18 -1.22 -14.96
N ALA A 240 -2.57 -1.84 -15.98
CA ALA A 240 -3.31 -2.47 -17.07
C ALA A 240 -4.12 -3.68 -16.59
N ALA A 241 -3.54 -4.48 -15.68
CA ALA A 241 -4.19 -5.62 -15.05
C ALA A 241 -5.44 -5.20 -14.26
N SER A 242 -5.31 -4.24 -13.34
CA SER A 242 -6.44 -3.70 -12.59
C SER A 242 -7.49 -3.09 -13.51
N LYS A 243 -7.08 -2.31 -14.53
CA LYS A 243 -8.03 -1.77 -15.50
C LYS A 243 -8.82 -2.87 -16.21
N SER A 244 -8.13 -3.95 -16.61
CA SER A 244 -8.74 -5.08 -17.31
C SER A 244 -9.69 -5.89 -16.41
N LEU A 245 -9.36 -6.02 -15.12
CA LEU A 245 -10.19 -6.69 -14.12
C LEU A 245 -11.50 -5.93 -13.90
N LEU A 246 -11.43 -4.60 -13.71
CA LEU A 246 -12.62 -3.80 -13.48
C LEU A 246 -13.42 -3.52 -14.74
N ASN A 247 -12.78 -3.50 -15.92
CA ASN A 247 -13.41 -3.33 -17.23
C ASN A 247 -14.36 -2.11 -17.38
N GLY A 248 -14.24 -1.11 -16.50
CA GLY A 248 -15.14 0.05 -16.48
C GLY A 248 -16.46 -0.16 -15.72
N GLU A 249 -16.64 -1.31 -15.07
CA GLU A 249 -17.82 -1.67 -14.29
C GLU A 249 -17.64 -1.32 -12.80
N SER A 250 -18.74 -1.02 -12.11
CA SER A 250 -18.80 -0.91 -10.65
C SER A 250 -18.97 -2.30 -10.05
N LEU A 251 -17.95 -2.77 -9.34
CA LEU A 251 -17.86 -4.11 -8.77
C LEU A 251 -17.65 -4.06 -7.26
N LYS A 252 -18.00 -5.15 -6.58
CA LYS A 252 -17.56 -5.42 -5.22
C LYS A 252 -16.50 -6.51 -5.25
N LEU A 253 -15.26 -6.09 -5.12
CA LEU A 253 -14.09 -6.96 -5.21
C LEU A 253 -13.70 -7.45 -3.83
N PHE A 254 -13.54 -8.75 -3.68
CA PHE A 254 -12.89 -9.37 -2.54
C PHE A 254 -11.48 -9.74 -2.93
N ALA A 255 -10.51 -9.30 -2.15
CA ALA A 255 -9.09 -9.55 -2.43
C ALA A 255 -8.35 -9.93 -1.15
N GLU A 256 -7.32 -10.76 -1.25
CA GLU A 256 -6.57 -11.19 -0.08
C GLU A 256 -5.82 -10.04 0.63
N ASP A 257 -5.89 -10.00 1.97
CA ASP A 257 -5.04 -9.13 2.78
C ASP A 257 -3.63 -9.70 2.94
N LEU A 258 -2.75 -9.34 2.00
CA LEU A 258 -1.35 -9.78 2.02
C LEU A 258 -0.42 -8.85 2.81
N THR A 259 -0.94 -7.88 3.56
CA THR A 259 -0.12 -6.87 4.27
C THR A 259 0.75 -7.46 5.37
N GLN A 260 0.32 -8.56 6.00
CA GLN A 260 1.14 -9.22 7.00
C GLN A 260 2.34 -9.93 6.35
N PRO A 261 3.56 -9.70 6.85
CA PRO A 261 4.71 -10.46 6.40
C PRO A 261 4.49 -11.93 6.77
N ILE A 262 4.43 -12.80 5.75
CA ILE A 262 4.38 -14.24 5.96
C ILE A 262 5.73 -14.64 6.56
N LYS A 263 5.77 -14.84 7.89
CA LYS A 263 6.93 -15.38 8.60
C LYS A 263 7.06 -16.88 8.32
N THR A 264 7.37 -17.25 7.08
CA THR A 264 7.69 -18.64 6.72
C THR A 264 9.19 -18.86 6.64
N LYS A 265 9.65 -19.99 7.22
CA LYS A 265 10.97 -20.56 6.95
C LYS A 265 11.15 -20.81 5.44
N ARG A 266 12.33 -20.47 4.92
CA ARG A 266 12.88 -20.84 3.60
C ARG A 266 11.89 -20.77 2.41
N GLN A 267 11.26 -19.61 2.16
CA GLN A 267 10.92 -19.32 0.77
C GLN A 267 12.22 -19.24 -0.04
N ALA A 268 12.23 -19.78 -1.26
CA ALA A 268 13.40 -19.64 -2.14
C ALA A 268 13.78 -18.16 -2.23
N LYS A 269 15.07 -17.83 -2.02
CA LYS A 269 15.57 -16.44 -2.08
C LYS A 269 15.17 -15.72 -3.38
N ALA A 270 14.88 -16.47 -4.45
CA ALA A 270 14.32 -15.96 -5.70
C ALA A 270 12.88 -15.47 -5.56
N LEU A 271 12.00 -16.24 -4.91
CA LEU A 271 10.60 -15.90 -4.69
C LEU A 271 10.45 -14.72 -3.72
N SER A 272 11.20 -14.71 -2.61
CA SER A 272 11.18 -13.59 -1.65
C SER A 272 11.58 -12.25 -2.27
N ARG A 273 12.51 -12.24 -3.23
CA ARG A 273 12.89 -11.02 -3.98
C ARG A 273 11.81 -10.55 -4.95
N LYS A 274 10.95 -11.46 -5.43
CA LYS A 274 9.81 -11.17 -6.30
C LYS A 274 8.59 -10.72 -5.49
N LEU A 275 8.36 -11.31 -4.31
CA LEU A 275 7.21 -11.08 -3.41
C LEU A 275 7.57 -10.21 -2.19
N ASN A 276 8.28 -9.11 -2.42
CA ASN A 276 8.57 -8.19 -1.34
C ASN A 276 7.33 -7.36 -0.95
N SER A 277 7.36 -6.75 0.24
CA SER A 277 6.27 -5.90 0.75
C SER A 277 5.86 -4.80 -0.24
N TRP A 278 6.83 -4.24 -0.98
CA TRP A 278 6.56 -3.23 -1.99
C TRP A 278 5.66 -3.72 -3.14
N MET A 279 5.87 -4.94 -3.65
CA MET A 279 5.03 -5.50 -4.72
C MET A 279 3.58 -5.67 -4.28
N LYS A 280 3.38 -6.19 -3.07
CA LYS A 280 2.06 -6.38 -2.48
C LYS A 280 1.33 -5.05 -2.30
N GLY A 281 2.05 -4.02 -1.82
CA GLY A 281 1.55 -2.65 -1.76
C GLY A 281 1.17 -2.12 -3.14
N ALA A 282 2.05 -2.26 -4.14
CA ALA A 282 1.80 -1.79 -5.50
C ALA A 282 0.56 -2.44 -6.16
N MET A 283 0.34 -3.74 -5.93
CA MET A 283 -0.88 -4.45 -6.39
C MET A 283 -2.13 -3.88 -5.74
N ARG A 284 -2.10 -3.68 -4.41
CA ARG A 284 -3.21 -3.09 -3.66
C ARG A 284 -3.51 -1.67 -4.12
N ASP A 285 -2.49 -0.82 -4.23
CA ASP A 285 -2.62 0.58 -4.63
C ASP A 285 -3.19 0.70 -6.05
N SER A 286 -2.72 -0.16 -6.97
CA SER A 286 -3.26 -0.23 -8.33
C SER A 286 -4.73 -0.62 -8.34
N LEU A 287 -5.10 -1.66 -7.59
CA LEU A 287 -6.48 -2.14 -7.51
C LEU A 287 -7.39 -1.06 -6.92
N GLN A 288 -6.98 -0.44 -5.81
CA GLN A 288 -7.74 0.63 -5.16
C GLN A 288 -7.90 1.85 -6.06
N LYS A 289 -6.85 2.25 -6.77
CA LYS A 289 -6.90 3.37 -7.71
C LYS A 289 -7.97 3.15 -8.78
N TRP A 290 -7.99 1.98 -9.41
CA TRP A 290 -8.96 1.68 -10.46
C TRP A 290 -10.37 1.42 -9.92
N ALA A 291 -10.49 0.90 -8.70
CA ALA A 291 -11.77 0.78 -8.02
C ALA A 291 -12.40 2.15 -7.77
N ASN A 292 -11.62 3.11 -7.26
CA ASN A 292 -12.07 4.50 -7.10
C ASN A 292 -12.51 5.13 -8.43
N TRP A 293 -11.86 4.77 -9.54
CA TRP A 293 -12.21 5.28 -10.88
C TRP A 293 -13.50 4.70 -11.46
N THR A 294 -13.98 3.59 -10.94
CA THR A 294 -15.17 2.86 -11.45
C THR A 294 -16.32 2.83 -10.44
N GLY A 295 -16.16 3.50 -9.29
CA GLY A 295 -17.14 3.41 -8.20
C GLY A 295 -17.22 2.00 -7.60
N SER A 296 -16.15 1.21 -7.73
CA SER A 296 -16.06 -0.14 -7.17
C SER A 296 -15.59 -0.11 -5.71
N VAL A 297 -15.99 -1.12 -4.95
CA VAL A 297 -15.56 -1.32 -3.56
C VAL A 297 -14.59 -2.48 -3.49
N VAL A 298 -13.43 -2.27 -2.89
CA VAL A 298 -12.44 -3.33 -2.62
C VAL A 298 -12.48 -3.67 -1.13
N THR A 299 -12.84 -4.91 -0.83
CA THR A 299 -12.84 -5.46 0.52
C THR A 299 -11.71 -6.47 0.64
N GLU A 300 -10.79 -6.22 1.58
CA GLU A 300 -9.72 -7.16 1.86
C GLU A 300 -10.20 -8.26 2.82
N VAL A 301 -9.93 -9.52 2.48
CA VAL A 301 -10.36 -10.71 3.22
C VAL A 301 -9.19 -11.47 3.82
N GLN A 302 -9.45 -12.34 4.80
CA GLN A 302 -8.43 -13.17 5.45
C GLN A 302 -7.87 -14.22 4.46
N PRO A 303 -6.57 -14.15 4.07
CA PRO A 303 -5.96 -15.03 3.06
C PRO A 303 -5.70 -16.48 3.50
N SER A 304 -5.84 -16.80 4.79
CA SER A 304 -5.42 -18.11 5.30
C SER A 304 -6.22 -19.26 4.66
N TYR A 305 -5.49 -20.26 4.15
CA TYR A 305 -5.99 -21.51 3.55
C TYR A 305 -6.80 -21.37 2.26
N THR A 306 -6.95 -20.17 1.67
CA THR A 306 -7.69 -19.95 0.40
C THR A 306 -7.20 -20.81 -0.77
N SER A 307 -5.90 -21.09 -0.84
CA SER A 307 -5.28 -21.96 -1.86
C SER A 307 -5.33 -23.45 -1.53
N GLN A 308 -5.82 -23.83 -0.34
CA GLN A 308 -5.91 -25.21 0.16
C GLN A 308 -7.35 -25.72 0.26
N ILE A 309 -8.33 -24.84 0.24
CA ILE A 309 -9.75 -25.19 0.27
C ILE A 309 -10.19 -25.62 -1.13
N ASP A 310 -11.00 -26.66 -1.24
CA ASP A 310 -11.72 -26.97 -2.48
C ASP A 310 -12.94 -26.05 -2.60
N SER A 311 -12.94 -25.18 -3.60
CA SER A 311 -13.99 -24.18 -3.80
C SER A 311 -15.36 -24.77 -4.14
N ARG A 312 -15.43 -26.05 -4.52
CA ARG A 312 -16.70 -26.73 -4.85
C ARG A 312 -17.50 -27.13 -3.62
N ASN A 313 -16.80 -27.40 -2.51
CA ASN A 313 -17.41 -27.92 -1.27
C ASN A 313 -17.03 -27.12 -0.02
N GLY A 314 -16.07 -26.19 -0.09
CA GLY A 314 -15.65 -25.34 1.02
C GLY A 314 -14.83 -26.07 2.09
N THR A 315 -14.28 -27.24 1.79
CA THR A 315 -13.54 -28.09 2.74
C THR A 315 -12.02 -28.08 2.49
N LEU A 316 -11.26 -28.61 3.45
CA LEU A 316 -9.81 -28.83 3.35
C LEU A 316 -9.45 -30.16 2.64
N LEU A 317 -10.40 -30.77 1.94
CA LEU A 317 -10.23 -32.07 1.28
C LEU A 317 -9.68 -31.90 -0.13
N GLY A 318 -8.37 -31.77 -0.24
CA GLY A 318 -7.69 -31.62 -1.51
C GLY A 318 -6.28 -31.07 -1.35
N LYS A 319 -5.57 -30.97 -2.47
CA LYS A 319 -4.16 -30.58 -2.48
C LYS A 319 -3.81 -29.77 -3.72
N ARG A 320 -3.18 -28.62 -3.50
CA ARG A 320 -2.53 -27.86 -4.57
C ARG A 320 -1.17 -28.47 -4.92
N THR A 321 -0.97 -28.72 -6.21
CA THR A 321 0.31 -29.14 -6.80
C THR A 321 0.60 -28.28 -8.02
N GLY A 322 1.51 -27.31 -7.88
CA GLY A 322 1.82 -26.35 -8.95
C GLY A 322 0.61 -25.47 -9.29
N ASP A 323 0.21 -25.52 -10.56
CA ASP A 323 -0.92 -24.76 -11.12
C ASP A 323 -2.26 -25.52 -11.02
N ASN A 324 -2.23 -26.73 -10.47
CA ASN A 324 -3.40 -27.59 -10.31
C ASN A 324 -3.80 -27.72 -8.84
N PHE A 325 -5.10 -27.82 -8.60
CA PHE A 325 -5.69 -28.24 -7.33
C PHE A 325 -6.47 -29.53 -7.55
N THR A 326 -6.14 -30.59 -6.82
CA THR A 326 -6.82 -31.88 -6.91
C THR A 326 -7.69 -32.08 -5.68
N GLY A 327 -9.00 -32.23 -5.87
CA GLY A 327 -9.95 -32.55 -4.81
C GLY A 327 -9.85 -34.01 -4.38
N PHE A 328 -10.49 -34.36 -3.26
CA PHE A 328 -10.50 -35.75 -2.75
C PHE A 328 -11.18 -36.75 -3.70
N ASP A 329 -12.09 -36.26 -4.54
CA ASP A 329 -12.81 -37.00 -5.58
C ASP A 329 -11.98 -37.17 -6.87
N GLY A 330 -10.72 -36.71 -6.88
CA GLY A 330 -9.81 -36.80 -8.02
C GLY A 330 -10.01 -35.71 -9.09
N VAL A 331 -11.02 -34.85 -8.95
CA VAL A 331 -11.25 -33.76 -9.92
C VAL A 331 -10.14 -32.71 -9.80
N VAL A 332 -9.64 -32.25 -10.94
CA VAL A 332 -8.56 -31.28 -11.04
C VAL A 332 -9.11 -29.92 -11.48
N LEU A 333 -8.81 -28.89 -10.70
CA LEU A 333 -9.14 -27.49 -10.97
C LEU A 333 -7.86 -26.69 -11.22
N GLN A 334 -7.97 -25.59 -11.97
CA GLN A 334 -6.90 -24.60 -12.00
C GLN A 334 -6.79 -23.94 -10.63
N ALA A 335 -5.58 -23.92 -10.07
CA ALA A 335 -5.39 -23.62 -8.65
C ALA A 335 -5.64 -22.15 -8.28
N ASP A 336 -5.41 -21.21 -9.19
CA ASP A 336 -5.64 -19.78 -8.94
C ASP A 336 -7.13 -19.43 -9.08
N HIS A 337 -7.86 -20.10 -9.99
CA HIS A 337 -9.31 -20.03 -10.12
C HIS A 337 -9.99 -20.56 -8.86
N ASN A 338 -9.53 -21.71 -8.38
CA ASN A 338 -9.99 -22.29 -7.11
C ASN A 338 -9.74 -21.32 -5.94
N ALA A 339 -8.54 -20.74 -5.86
CA ALA A 339 -8.23 -19.74 -4.83
C ALA A 339 -9.12 -18.49 -4.95
N ALA A 340 -9.33 -17.96 -6.16
CA ALA A 340 -10.18 -16.79 -6.38
C ALA A 340 -11.64 -17.03 -5.98
N LYS A 341 -12.19 -18.22 -6.24
CA LYS A 341 -13.52 -18.63 -5.75
C LYS A 341 -13.57 -18.72 -4.23
N ASN A 342 -12.51 -19.23 -3.59
CA ASN A 342 -12.42 -19.24 -2.13
C ASN A 342 -12.31 -17.83 -1.54
N VAL A 343 -11.62 -16.91 -2.21
CA VAL A 343 -11.56 -15.49 -1.83
C VAL A 343 -12.94 -14.85 -1.93
N LEU A 344 -13.72 -15.15 -2.98
CA LEU A 344 -15.10 -14.72 -3.11
C LEU A 344 -15.96 -15.23 -1.95
N ALA A 345 -15.92 -16.54 -1.68
CA ALA A 345 -16.66 -17.17 -0.58
C ALA A 345 -16.25 -16.60 0.79
N ARG A 346 -14.97 -16.24 0.97
CA ARG A 346 -14.48 -15.60 2.19
C ARG A 346 -15.08 -14.20 2.40
N GLY A 347 -15.37 -13.48 1.30
CA GLY A 347 -15.96 -12.15 1.33
C GLY A 347 -17.33 -12.06 1.99
N THR A 348 -18.08 -13.17 1.96
CA THR A 348 -19.43 -13.29 2.50
C THR A 348 -19.50 -14.23 3.72
N ASP A 349 -18.35 -14.68 4.21
CA ASP A 349 -18.24 -15.59 5.36
C ASP A 349 -18.62 -14.89 6.67
N LYS A 350 -19.47 -15.54 7.47
CA LYS A 350 -19.96 -15.01 8.76
C LYS A 350 -19.12 -15.45 9.96
N GLU A 351 -18.29 -16.48 9.83
CA GLU A 351 -17.45 -17.00 10.91
C GLU A 351 -15.99 -16.56 10.78
N ILE A 352 -15.52 -16.29 9.56
CA ILE A 352 -14.13 -15.92 9.30
C ILE A 352 -14.06 -14.46 8.88
N PHE A 353 -13.59 -13.63 9.80
CA PHE A 353 -13.38 -12.21 9.58
C PHE A 353 -11.97 -11.93 9.07
N ARG A 354 -11.78 -10.75 8.46
CA ARG A 354 -10.49 -10.29 7.93
C ARG A 354 -9.33 -10.44 8.92
N TYR A 355 -9.56 -10.12 10.19
CA TYR A 355 -8.53 -10.12 11.23
C TYR A 355 -8.45 -11.42 12.05
N SER A 356 -9.28 -12.43 11.73
CA SER A 356 -9.20 -13.74 12.37
C SER A 356 -7.78 -14.29 12.21
N SER A 357 -7.22 -14.83 13.27
CA SER A 357 -5.92 -15.49 13.25
C SER A 357 -5.94 -16.73 12.36
N ARG A 358 -4.76 -17.14 11.87
CA ARG A 358 -4.62 -18.37 11.08
C ARG A 358 -5.19 -19.59 11.81
N THR A 359 -5.01 -19.66 13.13
CA THR A 359 -5.48 -20.76 13.98
C THR A 359 -7.01 -20.80 14.08
N GLU A 360 -7.66 -19.64 14.24
CA GLU A 360 -9.13 -19.56 14.24
C GLU A 360 -9.71 -19.96 12.88
N VAL A 361 -9.12 -19.48 11.80
CA VAL A 361 -9.50 -19.85 10.42
C VAL A 361 -9.40 -21.37 10.23
N GLN A 362 -8.28 -21.96 10.65
CA GLN A 362 -8.07 -23.40 10.54
C GLN A 362 -9.13 -24.18 11.32
N ALA A 363 -9.48 -23.75 12.54
CA ALA A 363 -10.48 -24.41 13.37
C ALA A 363 -11.88 -24.36 12.72
N VAL A 364 -12.30 -23.21 12.18
CA VAL A 364 -13.57 -23.09 11.45
C VAL A 364 -13.59 -24.03 10.24
N LEU A 365 -12.53 -24.04 9.43
CA LEU A 365 -12.45 -24.87 8.23
C LEU A 365 -12.45 -26.37 8.54
N LEU A 366 -11.79 -26.79 9.63
CA LEU A 366 -11.82 -28.18 10.08
C LEU A 366 -13.20 -28.60 10.57
N ARG A 367 -13.91 -27.75 11.32
CA ARG A 367 -15.30 -28.02 11.71
C ARG A 367 -16.22 -28.17 10.49
N ARG A 368 -16.07 -27.31 9.47
CA ARG A 368 -16.82 -27.41 8.21
C ARG A 368 -16.49 -28.70 7.46
N THR A 369 -15.21 -29.06 7.40
CA THR A 369 -14.74 -30.30 6.77
C THR A 369 -15.29 -31.54 7.49
N ALA A 370 -15.29 -31.56 8.82
CA ALA A 370 -15.85 -32.66 9.61
C ALA A 370 -17.36 -32.83 9.38
N ARG A 371 -18.12 -31.73 9.30
CA ARG A 371 -19.56 -31.77 8.98
C ARG A 371 -19.81 -32.36 7.59
N PHE A 372 -18.99 -31.98 6.61
CA PHE A 372 -19.08 -32.53 5.25
C PHE A 372 -18.80 -34.04 5.24
N LEU A 373 -17.72 -34.49 5.88
CA LEU A 373 -17.35 -35.91 5.99
C LEU A 373 -18.40 -36.74 6.71
N LYS A 374 -19.04 -36.19 7.75
CA LYS A 374 -20.15 -36.88 8.45
C LYS A 374 -21.29 -37.24 7.49
N GLY A 375 -21.57 -36.39 6.50
CA GLY A 375 -22.55 -36.69 5.44
C GLY A 375 -22.16 -37.87 4.54
N MET A 376 -20.88 -38.23 4.52
CA MET A 376 -20.32 -39.39 3.82
C MET A 376 -20.09 -40.60 4.74
N GLY A 377 -20.48 -40.51 6.03
CA GLY A 377 -20.20 -41.56 7.02
C GLY A 377 -18.72 -41.63 7.47
N LEU A 378 -17.93 -40.59 7.19
CA LEU A 378 -16.50 -40.52 7.50
C LEU A 378 -16.20 -39.45 8.56
N ASN A 379 -15.03 -39.54 9.17
CA ASN A 379 -14.49 -38.56 10.10
C ASN A 379 -13.16 -37.97 9.62
N LEU A 380 -12.61 -37.01 10.38
CA LEU A 380 -11.37 -36.33 10.01
C LEU A 380 -10.14 -37.25 10.03
N LEU A 381 -10.09 -38.28 10.88
CA LEU A 381 -9.01 -39.27 10.88
C LEU A 381 -9.08 -40.13 9.62
N ASP A 382 -10.27 -40.60 9.24
CA ASP A 382 -10.46 -41.37 8.00
C ASP A 382 -9.97 -40.58 6.79
N ALA A 383 -10.29 -39.28 6.72
CA ALA A 383 -9.82 -38.40 5.65
C ALA A 383 -8.29 -38.21 5.64
N VAL A 384 -7.60 -38.33 6.78
CA VAL A 384 -6.13 -38.32 6.82
C VAL A 384 -5.57 -39.68 6.41
N GLU A 385 -6.17 -40.78 6.85
CA GLU A 385 -5.78 -42.15 6.46
C GLU A 385 -5.91 -42.35 4.94
N LEU A 386 -6.96 -41.80 4.33
CA LEU A 386 -7.20 -41.80 2.88
C LEU A 386 -6.31 -40.78 2.12
N GLY A 387 -5.53 -39.96 2.82
CA GLY A 387 -4.64 -38.96 2.22
C GLY A 387 -5.33 -37.73 1.64
N TRP A 388 -6.62 -37.52 1.94
CA TRP A 388 -7.41 -36.39 1.46
C TRP A 388 -7.17 -35.10 2.25
N LEU A 389 -6.82 -35.23 3.53
CA LEU A 389 -6.50 -34.14 4.44
C LEU A 389 -5.01 -34.21 4.86
N ASP A 390 -4.28 -33.09 4.80
CA ASP A 390 -2.86 -33.06 5.23
C ASP A 390 -2.75 -33.43 6.72
N SER A 391 -1.93 -34.44 7.02
CA SER A 391 -1.75 -34.97 8.38
C SER A 391 -1.28 -33.92 9.39
N LYS A 392 -0.67 -32.82 8.95
CA LYS A 392 -0.31 -31.69 9.82
C LYS A 392 -1.50 -31.04 10.50
N HIS A 393 -2.71 -31.17 9.95
CA HIS A 393 -3.91 -30.68 10.60
C HIS A 393 -4.20 -31.40 11.92
N GLN A 394 -3.74 -32.63 12.12
CA GLN A 394 -3.94 -33.37 13.38
C GLN A 394 -3.28 -32.70 14.58
N LEU A 395 -2.19 -31.94 14.35
CA LEU A 395 -1.43 -31.27 15.40
C LEU A 395 -2.10 -30.00 15.93
N CYS A 396 -3.19 -29.54 15.32
CA CYS A 396 -3.83 -28.29 15.70
C CYS A 396 -4.96 -28.50 16.72
N SER A 397 -5.10 -27.56 17.64
CA SER A 397 -6.14 -27.58 18.68
C SER A 397 -7.56 -27.65 18.10
N GLY A 398 -7.78 -27.04 16.92
CA GLY A 398 -9.07 -27.09 16.23
C GLY A 398 -9.47 -28.50 15.77
N PHE A 399 -8.52 -29.31 15.32
CA PHE A 399 -8.75 -30.71 14.95
C PHE A 399 -9.13 -31.54 16.17
N GLN A 400 -8.38 -31.34 17.27
CA GLN A 400 -8.64 -32.02 18.53
C GLN A 400 -9.99 -31.60 19.13
N ALA A 401 -10.36 -30.33 19.08
CA ALA A 401 -11.62 -29.84 19.64
C ALA A 401 -12.87 -30.21 18.81
N THR A 402 -12.73 -30.90 17.67
CA THR A 402 -13.87 -31.24 16.80
C THR A 402 -14.60 -32.49 17.34
N PRO A 403 -15.90 -32.41 17.66
CA PRO A 403 -16.69 -33.57 18.12
C PRO A 403 -16.71 -34.67 17.05
N HIS A 404 -16.69 -35.94 17.47
CA HIS A 404 -16.69 -37.13 16.59
C HIS A 404 -15.45 -37.27 15.69
N ARG A 405 -14.29 -36.76 16.11
CA ARG A 405 -13.00 -36.94 15.41
C ARG A 405 -12.57 -38.42 15.28
N ASP A 406 -13.13 -39.29 16.11
CA ASP A 406 -12.96 -40.74 16.09
C ASP A 406 -14.33 -41.37 16.39
N VAL A 407 -14.92 -42.05 15.41
CA VAL A 407 -16.23 -42.71 15.57
C VAL A 407 -16.07 -44.13 16.13
N ARG A 408 -14.82 -44.63 16.28
CA ARG A 408 -14.53 -45.98 16.80
C ARG A 408 -14.72 -46.12 18.32
N ASN A 409 -15.10 -45.05 19.02
CA ASN A 409 -15.36 -45.04 20.48
C ASN A 409 -16.79 -44.59 20.85
N VAL A 410 -17.76 -44.72 19.93
CA VAL A 410 -19.18 -44.64 20.33
C VAL A 410 -19.57 -46.02 20.86
N GLN A 411 -19.33 -46.27 22.15
CA GLN A 411 -20.12 -47.25 22.88
C GLN A 411 -21.58 -46.84 22.72
N ILE A 412 -22.34 -47.67 22.02
CA ILE A 412 -23.79 -47.69 22.00
C ILE A 412 -24.20 -47.95 23.45
N ALA A 413 -24.52 -46.89 24.20
CA ALA A 413 -25.30 -47.04 25.42
C ALA A 413 -26.72 -47.34 24.95
N GLU A 414 -27.06 -48.61 25.02
CA GLU A 414 -28.40 -49.16 24.82
C GLU A 414 -29.40 -48.34 25.63
N TRP A 415 -30.43 -47.84 24.96
CA TRP A 415 -31.67 -47.45 25.62
C TRP A 415 -32.36 -48.75 26.03
N GLN A 416 -32.19 -49.15 27.29
CA GLN A 416 -33.08 -50.13 27.91
C GLN A 416 -34.41 -49.43 28.26
N VAL A 417 -35.45 -49.97 27.63
CA VAL A 417 -36.91 -49.87 27.81
C VAL A 417 -37.44 -48.91 28.86
#